data_AF-A0A7K6AIU4-F1
#
_entry.id   AF-A0A7K6AIU4-F1
#
_cell.length_a   1.000
_cell.length_b   1.000
_cell.length_c   1.000
_cell.angle_alpha   90.00
_cell.angle_beta   90.00
_cell.angle_gamma   90.00
#
_symmetry.space_group_name_H-M   'P 1'
#
loop_
_entity.id
_entity.type
_entity.pdbx_description
1 polymer ?
#
loop_
_entity_poly.entity_id
_entity_poly.type
_entity_poly.pdbx_seq_one_letter_code
_entity_poly.pdbx_strand_id
1 'polypeptide(L)'
;MVLLLPELTFMTGIPSKKKDSRIVKDVTREMLQSPKQHYARLTSLLHRIKDNPEASQELLRWGLILDSDIHRTQGRVLPPERINLRYSSFIPADELGWSKEVTREASISTIAMNCWLLVYPKRLQDLAKDLVVTMESVSGPLGMHVSRPVLVVLKDDRIETYAKTIRGILGSEESVQMVLCLTSGREDLYNTIKKLCCVQFPVPSQIINAQTLMSQVGKMRAVVQKVLLQMNCKMGGELWGVDIPL
;
A
#
# COMPACT_ATOMS: atom_id res chain seq x y z
N MET A 1 6.81 43.75 -18.00
CA MET A 1 7.57 43.03 -16.97
C MET A 1 6.85 43.23 -15.65
N VAL A 2 6.40 42.17 -14.99
CA VAL A 2 5.76 42.26 -13.67
C VAL A 2 6.82 41.97 -12.61
N LEU A 3 7.06 42.92 -11.72
CA LEU A 3 7.97 42.78 -10.58
C LEU A 3 7.13 42.48 -9.34
N LEU A 4 7.44 41.38 -8.65
CA LEU A 4 6.75 40.97 -7.44
C LEU A 4 7.64 41.23 -6.22
N LEU A 5 7.07 41.80 -5.17
CA LEU A 5 7.76 42.03 -3.91
C LEU A 5 7.70 40.73 -3.08
N PRO A 6 8.83 40.07 -2.78
CA PRO A 6 8.83 38.76 -2.10
C PRO A 6 8.06 38.74 -0.77
N GLU A 7 8.10 39.84 -0.03
CA GLU A 7 7.43 40.04 1.26
C GLU A 7 5.89 40.02 1.15
N LEU A 8 5.35 40.27 -0.04
CA LEU A 8 3.91 40.22 -0.34
C LEU A 8 3.54 38.97 -1.16
N THR A 9 4.51 38.10 -1.45
CA THR A 9 4.27 36.86 -2.18
C THR A 9 4.36 35.65 -1.27
N PHE A 10 3.33 34.81 -1.33
CA PHE A 10 3.27 33.55 -0.59
C PHE A 10 3.31 32.39 -1.57
N MET A 11 4.15 31.39 -1.30
CA MET A 11 4.07 30.11 -2.00
C MET A 11 2.75 29.42 -1.65
N THR A 12 1.97 29.07 -2.67
CA THR A 12 0.74 28.27 -2.52
C THR A 12 1.03 26.80 -2.79
N GLY A 13 0.19 25.91 -2.27
CA GLY A 13 0.38 24.45 -2.37
C GLY A 13 1.24 23.86 -1.25
N ILE A 14 1.25 22.52 -1.17
CA ILE A 14 2.01 21.78 -0.15
C ILE A 14 3.40 21.46 -0.71
N PRO A 15 4.49 22.02 -0.16
CA PRO A 15 5.84 21.80 -0.69
C PRO A 15 6.29 20.34 -0.49
N SER A 16 6.84 19.73 -1.54
CA SER A 16 7.28 18.32 -1.57
C SER A 16 8.30 17.95 -0.49
N LYS A 17 9.12 18.91 -0.07
CA LYS A 17 10.16 18.75 0.97
C LYS A 17 9.59 18.70 2.40
N LYS A 18 8.29 18.96 2.60
CA LYS A 18 7.57 18.83 3.88
C LYS A 18 6.46 17.77 3.81
N LYS A 19 6.68 16.66 3.10
CA LYS A 19 5.88 15.42 3.27
C LYS A 19 6.18 14.76 4.62
N ASP A 20 6.17 15.54 5.70
CA ASP A 20 5.95 14.98 7.01
C ASP A 20 4.57 14.33 6.97
N SER A 21 4.55 13.00 7.11
CA SER A 21 3.32 12.22 7.07
C SER A 21 2.26 12.74 8.06
N ARG A 22 2.68 13.49 9.09
CA ARG A 22 1.81 14.16 10.06
C ARG A 22 1.07 15.36 9.45
N ILE A 23 1.79 16.29 8.80
CA ILE A 23 1.18 17.47 8.17
C ILE A 23 0.19 17.03 7.09
N VAL A 24 0.58 16.06 6.26
CA VAL A 24 -0.32 15.51 5.24
C VAL A 24 -1.55 14.86 5.89
N LYS A 25 -1.40 14.12 6.98
CA LYS A 25 -2.53 13.53 7.72
C LYS A 25 -3.47 14.59 8.28
N ASP A 26 -2.95 15.65 8.89
CA ASP A 26 -3.76 16.72 9.46
C ASP A 26 -4.52 17.48 8.37
N VAL A 27 -3.83 17.88 7.29
CA VAL A 27 -4.48 18.51 6.13
C VAL A 27 -5.52 17.58 5.52
N THR A 28 -5.20 16.29 5.35
CA THR A 28 -6.13 15.31 4.80
C THR A 28 -7.34 15.13 5.72
N ARG A 29 -7.18 15.15 7.05
CA ARG A 29 -8.30 15.09 8.00
C ARG A 29 -9.25 16.26 7.82
N GLU A 30 -8.73 17.48 7.66
CA GLU A 30 -9.57 18.66 7.43
C GLU A 30 -10.19 18.70 6.01
N MET A 31 -9.50 18.11 5.02
CA MET A 31 -10.00 18.02 3.64
C MET A 31 -11.04 16.91 3.43
N LEU A 32 -10.94 15.81 4.18
CA LEU A 32 -11.86 14.68 4.09
C LEU A 32 -13.21 15.06 4.70
N GLN A 33 -14.11 15.53 3.85
CA GLN A 33 -15.49 15.79 4.22
C GLN A 33 -16.31 14.51 4.05
N SER A 34 -17.21 14.24 5.01
CA SER A 34 -18.21 13.20 4.82
C SER A 34 -19.21 13.60 3.72
N PRO A 35 -19.89 12.64 3.06
CA PRO A 35 -20.90 12.96 2.04
C PRO A 35 -21.96 13.94 2.55
N LYS A 36 -22.38 13.81 3.81
CA LYS A 36 -23.34 14.71 4.46
C LYS A 36 -22.80 16.14 4.63
N GLN A 37 -21.55 16.28 5.04
CA GLN A 37 -20.91 17.59 5.18
C GLN A 37 -20.72 18.25 3.82
N HIS A 38 -20.30 17.47 2.82
CA HIS A 38 -20.14 17.96 1.45
C HIS A 38 -21.46 18.46 0.87
N TYR A 39 -22.54 17.67 1.02
CA TYR A 39 -23.90 18.06 0.64
C TYR A 39 -24.31 19.37 1.31
N ALA A 40 -24.17 19.48 2.65
CA ALA A 40 -24.55 20.69 3.38
C ALA A 40 -23.77 21.94 2.92
N ARG A 41 -22.48 21.79 2.58
CA ARG A 41 -21.66 22.89 2.03
C ARG A 41 -22.13 23.31 0.63
N LEU A 42 -22.43 22.35 -0.24
CA LEU A 42 -22.96 22.63 -1.58
C LEU A 42 -24.32 23.32 -1.49
N THR A 43 -25.25 22.80 -0.71
CA THR A 43 -26.56 23.42 -0.48
C THR A 43 -26.40 24.84 0.09
N SER A 44 -25.50 25.05 1.05
CA SER A 44 -25.20 26.39 1.59
C SER A 44 -24.65 27.34 0.52
N LEU A 45 -23.76 26.85 -0.37
CA LEU A 45 -23.26 27.64 -1.49
C LEU A 45 -24.39 28.03 -2.46
N LEU A 46 -25.26 27.09 -2.81
CA LEU A 46 -26.42 27.35 -3.69
C LEU A 46 -27.33 28.44 -3.09
N HIS A 47 -27.64 28.36 -1.79
CA HIS A 47 -28.41 29.40 -1.10
C HIS A 47 -27.67 30.74 -1.13
N ARG A 48 -26.38 30.78 -0.83
CA ARG A 48 -25.59 32.03 -0.86
C ARG A 48 -25.55 32.69 -2.23
N ILE A 49 -25.49 31.91 -3.31
CA ILE A 49 -25.52 32.45 -4.68
C ILE A 49 -26.91 33.00 -4.98
N LYS A 50 -27.96 32.24 -4.66
CA LYS A 50 -29.35 32.61 -4.89
C LYS A 50 -29.77 33.87 -4.10
N ASP A 51 -29.38 33.94 -2.84
CA ASP A 51 -29.72 35.05 -1.94
C ASP A 51 -28.87 36.30 -2.20
N ASN A 52 -27.82 36.20 -3.02
CA ASN A 52 -27.02 37.35 -3.45
C ASN A 52 -27.67 38.02 -4.68
N PRO A 53 -28.11 39.28 -4.58
CA PRO A 53 -28.82 39.96 -5.67
C PRO A 53 -27.94 40.20 -6.90
N GLU A 54 -26.64 40.49 -6.73
CA GLU A 54 -25.71 40.72 -7.84
C GLU A 54 -25.48 39.44 -8.63
N ALA A 55 -25.24 38.33 -7.94
CA ALA A 55 -25.03 37.02 -8.57
C ALA A 55 -26.30 36.51 -9.27
N SER A 56 -27.46 36.65 -8.62
CA SER A 56 -28.75 36.26 -9.21
C SER A 56 -29.12 37.13 -10.41
N GLN A 57 -28.87 38.43 -10.36
CA GLN A 57 -29.10 39.32 -11.50
C GLN A 57 -28.21 38.93 -12.68
N GLU A 58 -26.93 38.62 -12.45
CA GLU A 58 -26.04 38.17 -13.51
C GLU A 58 -26.56 36.89 -14.15
N LEU A 59 -26.90 35.86 -13.36
CA LEU A 59 -27.47 34.61 -13.89
C LEU A 59 -28.72 34.85 -14.75
N LEU A 60 -29.63 35.71 -14.30
CA LEU A 60 -30.83 36.07 -15.05
C LEU A 60 -30.52 36.80 -16.36
N ARG A 61 -29.46 37.63 -16.43
CA ARG A 61 -29.02 38.26 -17.69
C ARG A 61 -28.60 37.23 -18.73
N TRP A 62 -28.06 36.09 -18.29
CA TRP A 62 -27.74 34.95 -19.15
C TRP A 62 -28.93 34.02 -19.41
N GLY A 63 -30.12 34.32 -18.86
CA GLY A 63 -31.29 33.45 -18.96
C GLY A 63 -31.17 32.17 -18.12
N LEU A 64 -30.31 32.16 -17.10
CA LEU A 64 -30.03 31.00 -16.25
C LEU A 64 -30.71 31.13 -14.89
N ILE A 65 -31.15 29.99 -14.36
CA ILE A 65 -31.67 29.86 -12.99
C ILE A 65 -30.97 28.65 -12.36
N LEU A 66 -30.46 28.81 -11.15
CA LEU A 66 -29.87 27.72 -10.39
C LEU A 66 -30.94 26.99 -9.56
N ASP A 67 -30.87 25.66 -9.60
CA ASP A 67 -31.66 24.81 -8.71
C ASP A 67 -31.16 24.96 -7.26
N SER A 68 -32.07 24.77 -6.30
CA SER A 68 -31.80 24.83 -4.86
C SER A 68 -31.27 23.51 -4.27
N ASP A 69 -31.34 22.42 -5.03
CA ASP A 69 -30.83 21.11 -4.61
C ASP A 69 -29.93 20.49 -5.70
N ILE A 70 -29.16 19.48 -5.28
CA ILE A 70 -28.35 18.68 -6.17
C ILE A 70 -29.27 17.75 -6.98
N HIS A 71 -29.07 17.72 -8.29
CA HIS A 71 -29.83 16.86 -9.19
C HIS A 71 -29.75 15.38 -8.78
N ARG A 72 -30.90 14.73 -8.68
CA ARG A 72 -31.01 13.31 -8.33
C ARG A 72 -31.15 12.48 -9.59
N THR A 73 -30.37 11.42 -9.68
CA THR A 73 -30.41 10.47 -10.79
C THR A 73 -30.64 9.05 -10.29
N GLN A 74 -31.17 8.19 -11.16
CA GLN A 74 -31.36 6.78 -10.87
C GLN A 74 -30.04 6.02 -11.09
N GLY A 75 -29.48 5.48 -10.02
CA GLY A 75 -28.34 4.59 -10.06
C GLY A 75 -28.75 3.12 -10.01
N ARG A 76 -27.80 2.23 -10.27
CA ARG A 76 -27.92 0.78 -10.05
C ARG A 76 -26.83 0.33 -9.10
N VAL A 77 -27.18 -0.55 -8.16
CA VAL A 77 -26.23 -1.25 -7.31
C VAL A 77 -25.91 -2.58 -7.98
N LEU A 78 -24.64 -2.82 -8.27
CA LEU A 78 -24.21 -4.10 -8.84
C LEU A 78 -24.27 -5.19 -7.77
N PRO A 79 -24.67 -6.43 -8.13
CA PRO A 79 -24.61 -7.54 -7.20
C PRO A 79 -23.16 -7.80 -6.76
N PRO A 80 -22.94 -8.33 -5.55
CA PRO A 80 -21.59 -8.68 -5.11
C PRO A 80 -21.05 -9.85 -5.92
N GLU A 81 -19.76 -9.77 -6.25
CA GLU A 81 -19.06 -10.84 -6.97
C GLU A 81 -18.60 -11.95 -6.03
N ARG A 82 -18.60 -13.19 -6.53
CA ARG A 82 -18.06 -14.33 -5.79
C ARG A 82 -16.53 -14.32 -5.88
N ILE A 83 -15.88 -14.40 -4.72
CA ILE A 83 -14.43 -14.58 -4.61
C ILE A 83 -14.12 -16.07 -4.53
N ASN A 84 -13.26 -16.53 -5.44
CA ASN A 84 -12.80 -17.91 -5.53
C ASN A 84 -11.40 -18.03 -4.89
N LEU A 85 -11.24 -19.04 -4.02
CA LEU A 85 -9.97 -19.48 -3.44
C LEU A 85 -9.63 -20.86 -4.00
N ARG A 86 -8.60 -21.54 -3.46
CA ARG A 86 -8.18 -22.85 -3.98
C ARG A 86 -9.25 -23.93 -3.77
N TYR A 87 -9.89 -23.98 -2.61
CA TYR A 87 -10.81 -25.05 -2.25
C TYR A 87 -12.24 -24.56 -1.98
N SER A 88 -12.41 -23.27 -1.72
CA SER A 88 -13.70 -22.67 -1.43
C SER A 88 -13.97 -21.41 -2.26
N SER A 89 -15.22 -20.96 -2.20
CA SER A 89 -15.64 -19.67 -2.72
C SER A 89 -16.66 -19.04 -1.79
N PHE A 90 -16.73 -17.71 -1.77
CA PHE A 90 -17.65 -16.97 -0.90
C PHE A 90 -18.04 -15.62 -1.52
N ILE A 91 -19.12 -15.04 -1.03
CA ILE A 91 -19.54 -13.69 -1.39
C ILE A 91 -19.05 -12.74 -0.28
N PRO A 92 -18.31 -11.67 -0.58
CA PRO A 92 -17.85 -10.71 0.41
C PRO A 92 -19.01 -10.08 1.19
N ALA A 93 -18.77 -9.77 2.47
CA ALA A 93 -19.72 -9.02 3.29
C ALA A 93 -19.88 -7.57 2.78
N ASP A 94 -20.92 -6.86 3.26
CA ASP A 94 -21.31 -5.52 2.82
C ASP A 94 -20.19 -4.46 2.91
N GLU A 95 -19.20 -4.65 3.78
CA GLU A 95 -18.02 -3.79 3.88
C GLU A 95 -17.00 -3.98 2.74
N LEU A 96 -17.24 -4.92 1.82
CA LEU A 96 -16.38 -5.28 0.68
C LEU A 96 -14.93 -5.59 1.08
N GLY A 97 -14.73 -6.12 2.29
CA GLY A 97 -13.42 -6.52 2.81
C GLY A 97 -13.33 -8.03 2.98
N TRP A 98 -12.39 -8.68 2.29
CA TRP A 98 -12.17 -10.13 2.36
C TRP A 98 -10.74 -10.54 2.73
N SER A 99 -10.00 -9.64 3.37
CA SER A 99 -8.61 -9.90 3.77
C SER A 99 -8.48 -11.04 4.79
N LYS A 100 -9.49 -11.27 5.64
CA LYS A 100 -9.42 -12.31 6.67
C LYS A 100 -9.57 -13.69 6.04
N GLU A 101 -10.48 -13.81 5.10
CA GLU A 101 -10.83 -14.98 4.32
C GLU A 101 -9.62 -15.46 3.52
N VAL A 102 -8.97 -14.54 2.78
CA VAL A 102 -7.75 -14.84 2.01
C VAL A 102 -6.59 -15.30 2.89
N THR A 103 -6.52 -14.86 4.15
CA THR A 103 -5.45 -15.31 5.08
C THR A 103 -5.74 -16.61 5.83
N ARG A 104 -6.94 -17.17 5.68
CA ARG A 104 -7.41 -18.38 6.39
C ARG A 104 -7.40 -19.63 5.53
N GLU A 105 -7.18 -19.50 4.23
CA GLU A 105 -7.20 -20.60 3.28
C GLU A 105 -6.05 -20.50 2.28
N ALA A 106 -5.75 -21.61 1.62
CA ALA A 106 -4.77 -21.69 0.56
C ALA A 106 -5.12 -20.77 -0.63
N SER A 107 -4.09 -20.07 -1.11
CA SER A 107 -4.16 -19.31 -2.36
C SER A 107 -4.38 -20.25 -3.55
N ILE A 108 -5.08 -19.79 -4.61
CA ILE A 108 -5.33 -20.56 -5.84
C ILE A 108 -4.04 -21.22 -6.34
N SER A 109 -3.01 -20.42 -6.58
CA SER A 109 -1.69 -20.88 -7.02
C SER A 109 -0.61 -20.41 -6.05
N THR A 110 0.26 -21.32 -5.64
CA THR A 110 1.36 -21.04 -4.73
C THR A 110 2.68 -21.50 -5.32
N ILE A 111 3.70 -20.65 -5.27
CA ILE A 111 5.04 -20.98 -5.74
C ILE A 111 5.91 -21.38 -4.55
N ALA A 112 6.54 -22.56 -4.63
CA ALA A 112 7.42 -23.05 -3.59
C ALA A 112 8.67 -22.17 -3.46
N MET A 113 8.92 -21.69 -2.25
CA MET A 113 10.05 -20.83 -1.92
C MET A 113 11.14 -21.66 -1.24
N ASN A 114 12.04 -22.20 -2.05
CA ASN A 114 13.08 -23.15 -1.66
C ASN A 114 14.40 -22.44 -1.33
N CYS A 115 14.83 -21.50 -2.19
CA CYS A 115 16.07 -20.75 -2.04
C CYS A 115 15.79 -19.25 -2.03
N TRP A 116 15.89 -18.63 -0.85
CA TRP A 116 15.64 -17.20 -0.69
C TRP A 116 16.49 -16.60 0.42
N LEU A 117 16.78 -15.31 0.31
CA LEU A 117 17.64 -14.58 1.23
C LEU A 117 16.83 -13.77 2.23
N LEU A 118 17.24 -13.78 3.49
CA LEU A 118 16.79 -12.83 4.51
C LEU A 118 17.95 -11.94 4.93
N VAL A 119 17.94 -10.69 4.46
CA VAL A 119 18.99 -9.69 4.64
C VAL A 119 18.58 -8.68 5.71
N TYR A 120 19.40 -8.50 6.74
CA TYR A 120 19.08 -7.60 7.85
C TYR A 120 20.35 -7.14 8.59
N PRO A 121 20.35 -5.96 9.22
CA PRO A 121 21.43 -5.49 10.07
C PRO A 121 21.45 -6.25 11.40
N LYS A 122 22.64 -6.49 11.95
CA LYS A 122 22.86 -7.27 13.19
C LYS A 122 21.96 -6.83 14.37
N ARG A 123 21.63 -5.55 14.47
CA ARG A 123 20.71 -5.00 15.49
C ARG A 123 19.27 -5.55 15.42
N LEU A 124 18.86 -6.12 14.28
CA LEU A 124 17.54 -6.70 14.05
C LEU A 124 17.55 -8.24 14.10
N GLN A 125 18.62 -8.84 14.64
CA GLN A 125 18.80 -10.29 14.68
C GLN A 125 17.63 -11.04 15.33
N ASP A 126 17.15 -10.57 16.48
CA ASP A 126 16.07 -11.25 17.20
C ASP A 126 14.75 -11.09 16.46
N LEU A 127 14.47 -9.90 15.93
CA LEU A 127 13.30 -9.66 15.08
C LEU A 127 13.31 -10.53 13.81
N ALA A 128 14.47 -10.77 13.21
CA ALA A 128 14.62 -11.64 12.06
C ALA A 128 14.35 -13.11 12.40
N LYS A 129 14.77 -13.58 13.59
CA LYS A 129 14.45 -14.92 14.08
C LYS A 129 12.94 -15.08 14.30
N ASP A 130 12.32 -14.13 14.99
CA ASP A 130 10.88 -14.12 15.25
C ASP A 130 10.07 -14.09 13.93
N LEU A 131 10.57 -13.34 12.94
CA LEU A 131 9.99 -13.29 11.60
C LEU A 131 10.00 -14.67 10.93
N VAL A 132 11.13 -15.38 10.93
CA VAL A 132 11.26 -16.70 10.31
C VAL A 132 10.35 -17.71 10.99
N VAL A 133 10.35 -17.75 12.32
CA VAL A 133 9.46 -18.65 13.10
C VAL A 133 8.00 -18.35 12.79
N THR A 134 7.63 -17.06 12.72
CA THR A 134 6.27 -16.66 12.38
C THR A 134 5.91 -17.09 10.96
N MET A 135 6.79 -16.87 9.98
CA MET A 135 6.60 -17.28 8.58
C MET A 135 6.38 -18.78 8.45
N GLU A 136 7.21 -19.59 9.11
CA GLU A 136 7.04 -21.05 9.17
C GLU A 136 5.65 -21.40 9.70
N SER A 137 5.21 -20.78 10.80
CA SER A 137 3.91 -21.07 11.43
C SER A 137 2.67 -20.63 10.64
N VAL A 138 2.79 -19.66 9.72
CA VAL A 138 1.65 -19.14 8.94
C VAL A 138 1.63 -19.63 7.49
N SER A 139 2.73 -20.17 6.98
CA SER A 139 2.84 -20.59 5.57
C SER A 139 1.93 -21.77 5.21
N GLY A 140 1.79 -22.75 6.12
CA GLY A 140 0.97 -23.95 5.91
C GLY A 140 -0.50 -23.66 5.59
N PRO A 141 -1.23 -22.90 6.44
CA PRO A 141 -2.61 -22.49 6.14
C PRO A 141 -2.79 -21.71 4.84
N LEU A 142 -1.75 -21.01 4.36
CA LEU A 142 -1.75 -20.30 3.09
C LEU A 142 -1.47 -21.22 1.88
N GLY A 143 -1.24 -22.52 2.12
CA GLY A 143 -0.88 -23.50 1.09
C GLY A 143 0.51 -23.25 0.49
N MET A 144 1.37 -22.52 1.20
CA MET A 144 2.71 -22.15 0.74
C MET A 144 3.77 -23.06 1.33
N HIS A 145 4.66 -23.59 0.49
CA HIS A 145 5.88 -24.23 0.94
C HIS A 145 6.98 -23.18 1.07
N VAL A 146 7.44 -22.94 2.30
CA VAL A 146 8.47 -21.95 2.63
C VAL A 146 9.62 -22.65 3.34
N SER A 147 10.72 -22.85 2.63
CA SER A 147 11.96 -23.37 3.22
C SER A 147 12.65 -22.32 4.10
N ARG A 148 13.59 -22.75 4.95
CA ARG A 148 14.37 -21.80 5.76
C ARG A 148 15.23 -20.89 4.88
N PRO A 149 15.24 -19.57 5.14
CA PRO A 149 16.05 -18.64 4.35
C PRO A 149 17.54 -18.80 4.62
N VAL A 150 18.35 -18.39 3.65
CA VAL A 150 19.75 -18.06 3.88
C VAL A 150 19.82 -16.72 4.62
N LEU A 151 20.30 -16.75 5.86
CA LEU A 151 20.40 -15.57 6.72
C LEU A 151 21.64 -14.75 6.37
N VAL A 152 21.45 -13.49 5.99
CA VAL A 152 22.51 -12.56 5.61
C VAL A 152 22.56 -11.40 6.60
N VAL A 153 23.49 -11.49 7.55
CA VAL A 153 23.67 -10.48 8.61
C VAL A 153 24.58 -9.36 8.12
N LEU A 154 24.07 -8.13 8.15
CA LEU A 154 24.83 -6.92 7.81
C LEU A 154 25.44 -6.29 9.06
N LYS A 155 26.63 -5.71 8.88
CA LYS A 155 27.34 -4.98 9.95
C LYS A 155 26.66 -3.68 10.37
N ASP A 156 26.00 -3.01 9.43
CA ASP A 156 25.35 -1.71 9.62
C ASP A 156 24.14 -1.55 8.68
N ASP A 157 23.41 -0.46 8.83
CA ASP A 157 22.20 -0.14 8.06
C ASP A 157 22.48 0.85 6.92
N ARG A 158 23.70 0.82 6.34
CA ARG A 158 24.13 1.71 5.25
C ARG A 158 23.76 1.14 3.89
N ILE A 159 23.36 2.02 2.97
CA ILE A 159 22.93 1.65 1.61
C ILE A 159 24.00 0.84 0.88
N GLU A 160 25.26 1.26 0.98
CA GLU A 160 26.40 0.60 0.33
C GLU A 160 26.58 -0.82 0.86
N THR A 161 26.35 -1.04 2.16
CA THR A 161 26.45 -2.35 2.79
C THR A 161 25.38 -3.30 2.26
N TYR A 162 24.11 -2.88 2.17
CA TYR A 162 23.06 -3.70 1.55
C TYR A 162 23.38 -3.99 0.09
N ALA A 163 23.68 -2.95 -0.69
CA ALA A 163 23.89 -3.08 -2.12
C ALA A 163 25.10 -3.98 -2.46
N LYS A 164 26.22 -3.82 -1.75
CA LYS A 164 27.42 -4.63 -1.96
C LYS A 164 27.18 -6.10 -1.58
N THR A 165 26.55 -6.36 -0.45
CA THR A 165 26.31 -7.73 0.02
C THR A 165 25.31 -8.46 -0.87
N ILE A 166 24.16 -7.83 -1.20
CA ILE A 166 23.16 -8.44 -2.08
C ILE A 166 23.76 -8.70 -3.47
N ARG A 167 24.49 -7.72 -4.03
CA ARG A 167 25.17 -7.91 -5.32
C ARG A 167 26.18 -9.06 -5.30
N GLY A 168 26.95 -9.18 -4.22
CA GLY A 168 27.94 -10.25 -4.08
C GLY A 168 27.30 -11.63 -4.13
N ILE A 169 26.19 -11.82 -3.40
CA ILE A 169 25.47 -13.10 -3.36
C ILE A 169 24.75 -13.38 -4.67
N LEU A 170 24.00 -12.42 -5.21
CA LEU A 170 23.27 -12.61 -6.47
C LEU A 170 24.20 -12.75 -7.69
N GLY A 171 25.43 -12.27 -7.60
CA GLY A 171 26.44 -12.46 -8.64
C GLY A 171 27.12 -13.83 -8.60
N SER A 172 27.02 -14.57 -7.50
CA SER A 172 27.60 -15.91 -7.35
C SER A 172 26.57 -17.03 -7.35
N GLU A 173 25.33 -16.75 -6.92
CA GLU A 173 24.27 -17.74 -6.72
C GLU A 173 23.08 -17.47 -7.63
N GLU A 174 22.97 -18.22 -8.73
CA GLU A 174 21.86 -18.10 -9.69
C GLU A 174 20.54 -18.74 -9.18
N SER A 175 20.60 -19.54 -8.12
CA SER A 175 19.44 -20.28 -7.59
C SER A 175 18.50 -19.44 -6.72
N VAL A 176 18.84 -18.18 -6.43
CA VAL A 176 18.08 -17.33 -5.51
C VAL A 176 16.75 -16.91 -6.15
N GLN A 177 15.65 -17.38 -5.57
CA GLN A 177 14.29 -17.09 -6.04
C GLN A 177 13.77 -15.74 -5.52
N MET A 178 14.21 -15.31 -4.33
CA MET A 178 13.72 -14.08 -3.71
C MET A 178 14.70 -13.46 -2.72
N VAL A 179 14.67 -12.13 -2.61
CA VAL A 179 15.38 -11.36 -1.57
C VAL A 179 14.38 -10.65 -0.65
N LEU A 180 14.41 -11.01 0.64
CA LEU A 180 13.67 -10.31 1.70
C LEU A 180 14.63 -9.44 2.53
N CYS A 181 14.33 -8.15 2.68
CA CYS A 181 15.15 -7.22 3.47
C CYS A 181 14.38 -6.62 4.64
N LEU A 182 14.97 -6.64 5.84
CA LEU A 182 14.51 -5.86 7.00
C LEU A 182 15.29 -4.56 7.10
N THR A 183 14.58 -3.43 7.15
CA THR A 183 15.19 -2.09 7.11
C THR A 183 14.61 -1.16 8.18
N SER A 184 15.26 -0.01 8.40
CA SER A 184 14.72 1.09 9.23
C SER A 184 13.58 1.89 8.61
N GLY A 185 13.13 1.56 7.39
CA GLY A 185 12.05 2.30 6.71
C GLY A 185 12.50 3.54 5.93
N ARG A 186 13.77 3.61 5.53
CA ARG A 186 14.30 4.70 4.69
C ARG A 186 13.99 4.46 3.21
N GLU A 187 13.51 5.50 2.53
CA GLU A 187 13.12 5.46 1.11
C GLU A 187 14.31 5.27 0.16
N ASP A 188 15.46 5.90 0.46
CA ASP A 188 16.69 5.79 -0.32
C ASP A 188 17.22 4.34 -0.37
N LEU A 189 17.15 3.64 0.75
CA LEU A 189 17.51 2.23 0.86
C LEU A 189 16.54 1.34 0.08
N TYR A 190 15.23 1.59 0.20
CA TYR A 190 14.21 0.90 -0.59
C TYR A 190 14.48 1.03 -2.09
N ASN A 191 14.68 2.26 -2.58
CA ASN A 191 14.94 2.55 -3.99
C ASN A 191 16.21 1.88 -4.49
N THR A 192 17.27 1.87 -3.67
CA THR A 192 18.53 1.23 -4.06
C THR A 192 18.41 -0.29 -4.18
N ILE A 193 17.77 -0.95 -3.20
CA ILE A 193 17.54 -2.41 -3.24
C ILE A 193 16.65 -2.77 -4.42
N LYS A 194 15.59 -1.99 -4.68
CA LYS A 194 14.72 -2.18 -5.84
C LYS A 194 15.44 -2.01 -7.16
N LYS A 195 16.25 -0.95 -7.31
CA LYS A 195 17.05 -0.76 -8.51
C LYS A 195 18.01 -1.93 -8.74
N LEU A 196 18.66 -2.43 -7.68
CA LEU A 196 19.54 -3.59 -7.77
C LEU A 196 18.79 -4.84 -8.27
N CYS A 197 17.66 -5.17 -7.62
CA CYS A 197 16.91 -6.42 -7.87
C CYS A 197 15.97 -6.37 -9.10
N CYS A 198 15.71 -5.19 -9.67
CA CYS A 198 14.85 -5.05 -10.85
C CYS A 198 15.63 -4.69 -12.11
N VAL A 199 16.82 -4.08 -11.98
CA VAL A 199 17.62 -3.61 -13.13
C VAL A 199 18.90 -4.41 -13.32
N GLN A 200 19.61 -4.76 -12.24
CA GLN A 200 20.92 -5.43 -12.35
C GLN A 200 20.79 -6.96 -12.24
N PHE A 201 19.98 -7.44 -11.29
CA PHE A 201 19.77 -8.87 -11.05
C PHE A 201 18.27 -9.11 -10.97
N PRO A 202 17.62 -9.73 -11.97
CA PRO A 202 16.16 -9.82 -12.08
C PRO A 202 15.58 -10.84 -11.08
N VAL A 203 15.60 -10.47 -9.79
CA VAL A 203 15.14 -11.32 -8.69
C VAL A 203 14.04 -10.58 -7.92
N PRO A 204 12.86 -11.21 -7.71
CA PRO A 204 11.83 -10.65 -6.87
C PRO A 204 12.34 -10.23 -5.49
N SER A 205 11.94 -9.04 -5.04
CA SER A 205 12.38 -8.49 -3.75
C SER A 205 11.23 -7.99 -2.89
N GLN A 206 11.32 -8.22 -1.59
CA GLN A 206 10.40 -7.72 -0.58
C GLN A 206 11.20 -6.93 0.47
N ILE A 207 10.71 -5.75 0.83
CA ILE A 207 11.33 -4.92 1.87
C ILE A 207 10.29 -4.73 2.97
N ILE A 208 10.69 -4.98 4.20
CA ILE A 208 9.87 -4.79 5.41
C ILE A 208 10.53 -3.70 6.25
N ASN A 209 9.74 -2.71 6.66
CA ASN A 209 10.15 -1.79 7.71
C ASN A 209 10.06 -2.50 9.05
N ALA A 210 11.18 -2.59 9.78
CA ALA A 210 11.26 -3.20 11.10
C ALA A 210 10.21 -2.62 12.07
N GLN A 211 9.94 -1.31 11.98
CA GLN A 211 8.91 -0.66 12.80
C GLN A 211 7.53 -1.27 12.59
N THR A 212 7.20 -1.72 11.38
CA THR A 212 5.90 -2.35 11.09
C THR A 212 5.73 -3.65 11.88
N LEU A 213 6.80 -4.43 12.04
CA LEU A 213 6.79 -5.67 12.82
C LEU A 213 6.78 -5.40 14.33
N MET A 214 7.43 -4.31 14.77
CA MET A 214 7.55 -3.95 16.20
C MET A 214 6.36 -3.15 16.73
N SER A 215 5.59 -2.49 15.87
CA SER A 215 4.64 -1.45 16.27
C SER A 215 3.48 -1.91 17.15
N GLN A 216 3.01 -3.16 17.03
CA GLN A 216 1.86 -3.65 17.80
C GLN A 216 2.02 -5.12 18.19
N VAL A 217 2.12 -5.37 19.49
CA VAL A 217 2.15 -6.71 20.10
C VAL A 217 0.94 -7.51 19.60
N GLY A 218 1.18 -8.71 19.06
CA GLY A 218 0.14 -9.59 18.52
C GLY A 218 -0.23 -9.38 17.04
N LYS A 219 0.24 -8.31 16.37
CA LYS A 219 -0.04 -8.09 14.93
C LYS A 219 1.02 -8.62 13.97
N MET A 220 2.15 -9.11 14.48
CA MET A 220 3.22 -9.67 13.65
C MET A 220 2.69 -10.77 12.72
N ARG A 221 1.88 -11.70 13.25
CA ARG A 221 1.25 -12.78 12.47
C ARG A 221 0.48 -12.24 11.25
N ALA A 222 -0.37 -11.24 11.44
CA ALA A 222 -1.17 -10.65 10.37
C ALA A 222 -0.31 -9.91 9.33
N VAL A 223 0.74 -9.21 9.77
CA VAL A 223 1.70 -8.58 8.86
C VAL A 223 2.44 -9.64 8.05
N VAL A 224 2.90 -10.71 8.70
CA VAL A 224 3.65 -11.80 8.06
C VAL A 224 2.79 -12.55 7.06
N GLN A 225 1.50 -12.82 7.36
CA GLN A 225 0.57 -13.40 6.39
C GLN A 225 0.46 -12.54 5.13
N LYS A 226 0.28 -11.22 5.28
CA LYS A 226 0.24 -10.30 4.13
C LYS A 226 1.54 -10.24 3.36
N VAL A 227 2.68 -10.30 4.06
CA VAL A 227 4.00 -10.37 3.44
C VAL A 227 4.16 -11.64 2.61
N LEU A 228 3.79 -12.81 3.16
CA LEU A 228 3.88 -14.08 2.44
C LEU A 228 2.98 -14.09 1.20
N LEU A 229 1.75 -13.60 1.32
CA LEU A 229 0.84 -13.45 0.17
C LEU A 229 1.44 -12.53 -0.90
N GLN A 230 2.04 -11.40 -0.50
CA GLN A 230 2.72 -10.50 -1.43
C GLN A 230 3.95 -11.15 -2.09
N MET A 231 4.71 -11.94 -1.34
CA MET A 231 5.84 -12.71 -1.86
C MET A 231 5.34 -13.75 -2.88
N ASN A 232 4.25 -14.45 -2.59
CA ASN A 232 3.64 -15.39 -3.53
C ASN A 232 3.26 -14.70 -4.86
N CYS A 233 2.55 -13.56 -4.81
CA CYS A 233 2.23 -12.77 -6.01
C CYS A 233 3.48 -12.40 -6.83
N LYS A 234 4.55 -12.00 -6.15
CA LYS A 234 5.81 -11.60 -6.80
C LYS A 234 6.53 -12.75 -7.50
N MET A 235 6.26 -13.97 -7.09
CA MET A 235 6.76 -15.18 -7.73
C MET A 235 5.83 -15.70 -8.84
N GLY A 236 4.68 -15.05 -9.06
CA GLY A 236 3.67 -15.48 -10.04
C GLY A 236 2.53 -16.32 -9.46
N GLY A 237 2.39 -16.39 -8.15
CA GLY A 237 1.25 -17.04 -7.49
C GLY A 237 -0.02 -16.19 -7.56
N GLU A 238 -1.16 -16.87 -7.44
CA GLU A 238 -2.50 -16.29 -7.56
C GLU A 238 -3.24 -16.49 -6.24
N LEU A 239 -3.67 -15.40 -5.60
CA LEU A 239 -4.25 -15.48 -4.25
C LEU A 239 -5.71 -15.90 -4.29
N TRP A 240 -6.48 -15.25 -5.14
CA TRP A 240 -7.92 -15.40 -5.30
C TRP A 240 -8.30 -14.97 -6.72
N GLY A 241 -9.51 -15.35 -7.15
CA GLY A 241 -10.05 -15.01 -8.47
C GLY A 241 -11.53 -14.63 -8.39
N VAL A 242 -12.05 -14.16 -9.52
CA VAL A 242 -13.47 -13.92 -9.77
C VAL A 242 -13.84 -14.60 -11.09
N ASP A 243 -15.09 -15.00 -11.23
CA ASP A 243 -15.58 -15.60 -12.47
C ASP A 243 -15.73 -14.50 -13.54
N ILE A 244 -14.89 -14.54 -14.58
CA ILE A 244 -15.02 -13.67 -15.75
C ILE A 244 -15.56 -14.54 -16.89
N PRO A 245 -16.84 -14.40 -17.28
CA PRO A 245 -17.36 -15.13 -18.41
C PRO A 245 -16.63 -14.67 -19.69
N LEU A 246 -16.02 -15.63 -20.39
CA LEU A 246 -15.46 -15.45 -21.75
C LEU A 246 -16.58 -15.45 -22.79
#